data_AF-A0A445H0S8-F1
#
_entry.id   AF-A0A445H0S8-F1
#
_cell.length_a   1.000
_cell.length_b   1.000
_cell.length_c   1.000
_cell.angle_alpha   90.00
_cell.angle_beta   90.00
_cell.angle_gamma   90.00
#
_symmetry.space_group_name_H-M   'P 1'
#
loop_
_entity.id
_entity.type
_entity.pdbx_description
1 polymer ?
#
loop_
_entity_poly.entity_id
_entity_poly.type
_entity_poly.pdbx_seq_one_letter_code
_entity_poly.pdbx_strand_id
1 'polypeptide(L)'
;MLASKEMMKFKSYQNRANLFVKEYLLADPLIPYTSIIGGIFACKMVYDLTQLFSTVHFKSYSSLTRIQRVEWNNRSMSTIHAIFITTMSLYLVFCSNLYSDNQSSELITFRSSSSSTFALGVSVGYFIADLGMIFWFFPSLGGYEYVIHHLLSLVAVAFSMLSGEGQLYTYMVLISETTTPGINLRWYLDAAGMKKSKAYLINGVVIFIAWLVGQVIAV
;
A
#
# COMPACT_ATOMS: atom_id res chain seq x y z
N MET A 1 45.42 11.25 -35.06
CA MET A 1 43.95 11.20 -35.23
C MET A 1 43.30 10.08 -34.41
N LEU A 2 43.87 8.87 -34.37
CA LEU A 2 43.36 7.74 -33.57
C LEU A 2 43.30 8.01 -32.05
N ALA A 3 44.33 8.60 -31.46
CA ALA A 3 44.38 8.89 -30.02
C ALA A 3 43.27 9.85 -29.55
N SER A 4 42.88 10.82 -30.39
CA SER A 4 41.78 11.74 -30.10
C SER A 4 40.41 11.03 -30.09
N LYS A 5 40.22 10.03 -30.96
CA LYS A 5 38.99 9.26 -31.06
C LYS A 5 38.79 8.32 -29.87
N GLU A 6 39.87 7.74 -29.36
CA GLU A 6 39.85 6.91 -28.14
C GLU A 6 39.61 7.76 -26.89
N MET A 7 40.25 8.92 -26.79
CA MET A 7 40.05 9.84 -25.67
C MET A 7 38.60 10.38 -25.60
N MET A 8 37.98 10.58 -26.76
CA MET A 8 36.58 10.99 -26.87
C MET A 8 35.61 9.86 -26.47
N LYS A 9 35.91 8.60 -26.85
CA LYS A 9 35.16 7.43 -26.39
C LYS A 9 35.28 7.25 -24.88
N PHE A 10 36.49 7.35 -24.32
CA PHE A 10 36.72 7.22 -22.88
C PHE A 10 35.93 8.26 -22.08
N LYS A 11 35.97 9.54 -22.48
CA LYS A 11 35.14 10.60 -21.88
C LYS A 11 33.63 10.31 -21.99
N SER A 12 33.18 9.74 -23.10
CA SER A 12 31.77 9.33 -23.26
C SER A 12 31.37 8.22 -22.30
N TYR A 13 32.22 7.21 -22.08
CA TYR A 13 31.97 6.15 -21.11
C TYR A 13 31.97 6.69 -19.68
N GLN A 14 32.95 7.54 -19.35
CA GLN A 14 33.04 8.19 -18.05
C GLN A 14 31.82 9.09 -17.77
N ASN A 15 31.35 9.85 -18.77
CA ASN A 15 30.13 10.66 -18.64
C ASN A 15 28.88 9.80 -18.45
N ARG A 16 28.74 8.68 -19.17
CA ARG A 16 27.63 7.74 -18.96
C ARG A 16 27.66 7.11 -17.58
N ALA A 17 28.83 6.68 -17.11
CA ALA A 17 29.00 6.10 -15.78
C ALA A 17 28.68 7.14 -14.69
N ASN A 18 29.15 8.38 -14.85
CA ASN A 18 28.82 9.47 -13.93
C ASN A 18 27.33 9.82 -13.95
N LEU A 19 26.66 9.81 -15.11
CA LEU A 19 25.21 10.00 -15.21
C LEU A 19 24.46 8.89 -14.49
N PHE A 20 24.86 7.63 -14.70
CA PHE A 20 24.26 6.48 -14.04
C PHE A 20 24.46 6.51 -12.53
N VAL A 21 25.67 6.83 -12.05
CA VAL A 21 25.96 6.97 -10.61
C VAL A 21 25.17 8.13 -10.00
N LYS A 22 25.03 9.24 -10.74
CA LYS A 22 24.28 10.41 -10.27
C LYS A 22 22.77 10.16 -10.27
N GLU A 23 22.24 9.45 -11.25
CA GLU A 23 20.85 8.99 -11.25
C GLU A 23 20.60 7.99 -10.13
N TYR A 24 21.50 7.02 -9.93
CA TYR A 24 21.39 6.02 -8.86
C TYR A 24 21.46 6.66 -7.46
N LEU A 25 22.47 7.51 -7.20
CA LEU A 25 22.65 8.19 -5.91
C LEU A 25 21.59 9.25 -5.62
N LEU A 26 21.00 9.90 -6.64
CA LEU A 26 19.96 10.91 -6.44
C LEU A 26 18.53 10.34 -6.48
N ALA A 27 18.31 9.21 -7.15
CA ALA A 27 16.99 8.57 -7.19
C ALA A 27 16.68 7.86 -5.87
N ASP A 28 17.66 7.18 -5.25
CA ASP A 28 17.45 6.42 -4.02
C ASP A 28 16.89 7.26 -2.84
N PRO A 29 17.43 8.45 -2.52
CA PRO A 29 16.91 9.23 -1.40
C PRO A 29 15.54 9.88 -1.67
N LEU A 30 15.10 10.00 -2.94
CA LEU A 30 13.83 10.68 -3.26
C LEU A 30 12.63 9.75 -3.34
N ILE A 31 12.83 8.47 -3.62
CA ILE A 31 11.75 7.49 -3.76
C ILE A 31 10.85 7.43 -2.53
N PRO A 32 11.35 7.34 -1.28
CA PRO A 32 10.49 7.31 -0.10
C PRO A 32 9.59 8.55 0.00
N TYR A 33 10.15 9.75 -0.14
CA TYR A 33 9.40 10.99 0.03
C TYR A 33 8.38 11.23 -1.08
N THR A 34 8.77 10.97 -2.34
CA THR A 34 7.88 11.16 -3.49
C THR A 34 6.74 10.14 -3.50
N SER A 35 7.00 8.90 -3.07
CA SER A 35 5.96 7.86 -2.93
C SER A 35 4.98 8.12 -1.79
N ILE A 36 5.42 8.68 -0.65
CA ILE A 36 4.52 9.14 0.43
C ILE A 36 3.57 10.21 -0.08
N ILE A 37 4.11 11.24 -0.72
CA ILE A 37 3.32 12.34 -1.28
C ILE A 37 2.34 11.80 -2.34
N GLY A 38 2.83 10.92 -3.22
CA GLY A 38 2.02 10.24 -4.21
C GLY A 38 0.88 9.42 -3.59
N GLY A 39 1.16 8.70 -2.50
CA GLY A 39 0.16 7.94 -1.74
C GLY A 39 -0.95 8.82 -1.15
N ILE A 40 -0.59 9.97 -0.56
CA ILE A 40 -1.57 10.94 -0.03
C ILE A 40 -2.45 11.49 -1.15
N PHE A 41 -1.86 11.89 -2.28
CA PHE A 41 -2.62 12.36 -3.44
C PHE A 41 -3.52 11.28 -4.03
N ALA A 42 -3.03 10.03 -4.13
CA ALA A 42 -3.82 8.91 -4.58
C ALA A 42 -5.02 8.65 -3.66
N CYS A 43 -4.84 8.76 -2.34
CA CYS A 43 -5.92 8.67 -1.37
C CYS A 43 -7.00 9.72 -1.60
N LYS A 44 -6.60 10.99 -1.77
CA LYS A 44 -7.54 12.09 -2.06
C LYS A 44 -8.28 11.88 -3.37
N MET A 45 -7.55 11.49 -4.42
CA MET A 45 -8.13 11.21 -5.74
C MET A 45 -9.15 10.07 -5.66
N VAL A 46 -8.80 8.96 -5.01
CA VAL A 46 -9.70 7.82 -4.81
C VAL A 46 -10.94 8.24 -4.04
N TYR A 47 -10.78 9.00 -2.96
CA TYR A 47 -11.91 9.50 -2.17
C TYR A 47 -12.90 10.31 -3.02
N ASP A 48 -12.39 11.25 -3.82
CA ASP A 48 -13.22 12.11 -4.67
C ASP A 48 -13.90 11.33 -5.79
N LEU A 49 -13.17 10.41 -6.44
CA LEU A 49 -13.73 9.53 -7.48
C LEU A 49 -14.80 8.61 -6.91
N THR A 50 -14.59 8.03 -5.73
CA THR A 50 -15.59 7.21 -5.04
C THR A 50 -16.82 8.04 -4.72
N GLN A 51 -16.65 9.26 -4.23
CA GLN A 51 -17.78 10.15 -3.93
C GLN A 51 -18.59 10.48 -5.21
N LEU A 52 -17.91 10.84 -6.29
CA LEU A 52 -18.53 11.14 -7.58
C LEU A 52 -19.29 9.92 -8.11
N PHE A 53 -18.61 8.79 -8.22
CA PHE A 53 -19.17 7.54 -8.73
C PHE A 53 -20.34 7.07 -7.89
N SER A 54 -20.20 7.11 -6.55
CA SER A 54 -21.24 6.61 -5.65
C SER A 54 -22.49 7.48 -5.65
N THR A 55 -22.34 8.80 -5.81
CA THR A 55 -23.48 9.72 -5.93
C THR A 55 -24.30 9.46 -7.19
N VAL A 56 -23.66 9.05 -8.29
CA VAL A 56 -24.33 8.78 -9.57
C VAL A 56 -24.94 7.37 -9.61
N HIS A 57 -24.22 6.36 -9.13
CA HIS A 57 -24.59 4.96 -9.35
C HIS A 57 -25.27 4.26 -8.18
N PHE A 58 -25.10 4.73 -6.94
CA PHE A 58 -25.66 4.05 -5.76
C PHE A 58 -26.77 4.88 -5.12
N LYS A 59 -28.03 4.50 -5.37
CA LYS A 59 -29.19 5.11 -4.69
C LYS A 59 -29.08 5.01 -3.16
N SER A 60 -28.51 3.92 -2.63
CA SER A 60 -28.26 3.74 -1.21
C SER A 60 -27.33 4.83 -0.66
N TYR A 61 -26.30 5.25 -1.41
CA TYR A 61 -25.35 6.27 -0.99
C TYR A 61 -26.03 7.63 -0.73
N SER A 62 -26.96 8.03 -1.60
CA SER A 62 -27.72 9.27 -1.45
C SER A 62 -28.63 9.28 -0.23
N SER A 63 -29.04 8.11 0.26
CA SER A 63 -29.87 7.96 1.47
C SER A 63 -29.07 7.92 2.78
N LEU A 64 -27.73 7.79 2.71
CA LEU A 64 -26.87 7.72 3.89
C LEU A 64 -26.76 9.09 4.60
N THR A 65 -26.47 9.05 5.90
CA THR A 65 -26.09 10.26 6.65
C THR A 65 -24.73 10.80 6.17
N ARG A 66 -24.42 12.05 6.55
CA ARG A 66 -23.11 12.66 6.21
C ARG A 66 -21.93 11.79 6.69
N ILE A 67 -22.01 11.28 7.91
CA ILE A 67 -20.95 10.46 8.52
C ILE A 67 -20.82 9.12 7.80
N GLN A 68 -21.94 8.46 7.49
CA GLN A 68 -21.92 7.20 6.74
C GLN A 68 -21.38 7.36 5.31
N ARG A 69 -21.59 8.51 4.65
CA ARG A 69 -20.94 8.81 3.36
C ARG A 69 -19.43 8.96 3.49
N VAL A 70 -18.98 9.59 4.58
CA VAL A 70 -17.55 9.69 4.88
C VAL A 70 -16.95 8.30 5.11
N GLU A 71 -17.60 7.47 5.92
CA GLU A 71 -17.17 6.07 6.16
C GLU A 71 -17.17 5.27 4.86
N TRP A 72 -18.22 5.40 4.03
CA TRP A 72 -18.30 4.76 2.72
C TRP A 72 -17.10 5.13 1.83
N ASN A 73 -16.81 6.41 1.70
CA ASN A 73 -15.69 6.86 0.88
C ASN A 73 -14.34 6.39 1.47
N ASN A 74 -14.18 6.42 2.80
CA ASN A 74 -12.97 5.97 3.48
C ASN A 74 -12.72 4.47 3.29
N ARG A 75 -13.78 3.65 3.37
CA ARG A 75 -13.72 2.20 3.09
C ARG A 75 -13.34 1.90 1.65
N SER A 76 -13.69 2.75 0.70
CA SER A 76 -13.26 2.58 -0.68
C SER A 76 -11.78 2.85 -0.85
N MET A 77 -11.26 3.88 -0.17
CA MET A 77 -9.83 4.19 -0.13
C MET A 77 -9.04 3.02 0.46
N SER A 78 -9.44 2.51 1.63
CA SER A 78 -8.78 1.36 2.25
C SER A 78 -8.88 0.08 1.42
N THR A 79 -9.99 -0.14 0.71
CA THR A 79 -10.13 -1.27 -0.23
C THR A 79 -9.10 -1.20 -1.37
N ILE A 80 -8.90 -0.02 -1.97
CA ILE A 80 -7.96 0.14 -3.09
C ILE A 80 -6.51 -0.01 -2.60
N HIS A 81 -6.17 0.57 -1.45
CA HIS A 81 -4.86 0.39 -0.84
C HIS A 81 -4.60 -1.08 -0.51
N ALA A 82 -5.55 -1.76 0.13
CA ALA A 82 -5.40 -3.17 0.49
C ALA A 82 -5.15 -4.07 -0.72
N ILE A 83 -5.88 -3.85 -1.83
CA ILE A 83 -5.64 -4.57 -3.10
C ILE A 83 -4.24 -4.29 -3.63
N PHE A 84 -3.84 -3.02 -3.66
CA PHE A 84 -2.52 -2.60 -4.14
C PHE A 84 -1.40 -3.27 -3.32
N ILE A 85 -1.41 -3.10 -2.00
CA ILE A 85 -0.31 -3.55 -1.15
C ILE A 85 -0.27 -5.08 -1.06
N THR A 86 -1.43 -5.75 -1.05
CA THR A 86 -1.50 -7.22 -1.09
C THR A 86 -0.88 -7.74 -2.38
N THR A 87 -1.23 -7.15 -3.52
CA THR A 87 -0.69 -7.57 -4.83
C THR A 87 0.83 -7.36 -4.89
N MET A 88 1.30 -6.20 -4.45
CA MET A 88 2.74 -5.91 -4.39
C MET A 88 3.47 -6.85 -3.42
N SER A 89 2.87 -7.15 -2.27
CA SER A 89 3.45 -8.08 -1.28
C SER A 89 3.59 -9.48 -1.87
N LEU A 90 2.53 -10.03 -2.46
CA LEU A 90 2.58 -11.36 -3.08
C LEU A 90 3.60 -11.41 -4.21
N TYR A 91 3.65 -10.38 -5.05
CA TYR A 91 4.64 -10.28 -6.12
C TYR A 91 6.07 -10.24 -5.58
N LEU A 92 6.36 -9.36 -4.61
CA LEU A 92 7.71 -9.19 -4.07
C LEU A 92 8.18 -10.42 -3.29
N VAL A 93 7.31 -11.01 -2.46
CA VAL A 93 7.65 -12.15 -1.62
C VAL A 93 7.80 -13.44 -2.43
N PHE A 94 6.89 -13.73 -3.37
CA PHE A 94 6.82 -15.05 -4.02
C PHE A 94 7.22 -15.06 -5.49
N CYS A 95 7.05 -13.95 -6.21
CA CYS A 95 7.27 -13.91 -7.66
C CYS A 95 8.58 -13.23 -8.05
N SER A 96 9.07 -12.32 -7.21
CA SER A 96 10.31 -11.58 -7.46
C SER A 96 11.52 -12.35 -6.93
N ASN A 97 12.69 -12.10 -7.53
CA ASN A 97 13.94 -12.70 -7.04
C ASN A 97 14.56 -11.92 -5.85
N LEU A 98 13.92 -10.85 -5.37
CA LEU A 98 14.46 -9.93 -4.35
C LEU A 98 14.87 -10.64 -3.06
N TYR A 99 14.06 -11.62 -2.65
CA TYR A 99 14.25 -12.38 -1.41
C TYR A 99 14.67 -13.83 -1.65
N SER A 100 15.20 -14.16 -2.84
CA SER A 100 15.67 -15.52 -3.15
C SER A 100 17.02 -15.82 -2.49
N ASP A 101 17.18 -17.01 -1.92
CA ASP A 101 18.43 -17.45 -1.27
C ASP A 101 19.65 -17.44 -2.21
N ASN A 102 19.43 -17.55 -3.52
CA ASN A 102 20.49 -17.77 -4.49
C ASN A 102 21.16 -16.49 -5.05
N GLN A 103 20.71 -15.28 -4.67
CA GLN A 103 21.12 -14.04 -5.35
C GLN A 103 22.14 -13.16 -4.62
N SER A 104 22.22 -13.17 -3.29
CA SER A 104 23.15 -12.27 -2.59
C SER A 104 23.71 -12.85 -1.30
N SER A 105 24.93 -12.43 -0.97
CA SER A 105 25.59 -12.74 0.31
C SER A 105 25.05 -11.92 1.49
N GLU A 106 24.15 -10.98 1.23
CA GLU A 106 23.54 -10.11 2.23
C GLU A 106 22.38 -10.81 2.93
N LEU A 107 22.24 -10.60 4.23
CA LEU A 107 21.14 -11.16 5.01
C LEU A 107 19.80 -10.69 4.45
N ILE A 108 18.82 -11.59 4.38
CA ILE A 108 17.51 -11.33 3.77
C ILE A 108 16.79 -10.11 4.37
N THR A 109 17.10 -9.76 5.61
CA THR A 109 16.57 -8.60 6.34
C THR A 109 17.08 -7.26 5.85
N PHE A 110 18.22 -7.18 5.19
CA PHE A 110 18.77 -5.91 4.67
C PHE A 110 18.46 -5.71 3.18
N ARG A 111 17.79 -6.69 2.55
CA ARG A 111 17.48 -6.63 1.13
C ARG A 111 16.27 -5.73 0.88
N SER A 112 16.47 -4.75 0.02
CA SER A 112 15.43 -3.86 -0.47
C SER A 112 15.67 -3.49 -1.93
N SER A 113 14.68 -2.89 -2.56
CA SER A 113 14.74 -2.39 -3.93
C SER A 113 13.97 -1.08 -4.03
N SER A 114 14.26 -0.28 -5.07
CA SER A 114 13.49 0.94 -5.34
C SER A 114 11.98 0.69 -5.46
N SER A 115 11.57 -0.45 -6.05
CA SER A 115 10.16 -0.83 -6.21
C SER A 115 9.50 -1.18 -4.88
N SER A 116 10.20 -1.92 -4.02
CA SER A 116 9.69 -2.26 -2.71
C SER A 116 9.60 -1.03 -1.81
N THR A 117 10.65 -0.23 -1.74
CA THR A 117 10.64 1.04 -1.00
C THR A 117 9.54 1.98 -1.49
N PHE A 118 9.31 2.06 -2.80
CA PHE A 118 8.19 2.82 -3.38
C PHE A 118 6.81 2.31 -2.91
N ALA A 119 6.57 0.99 -2.96
CA ALA A 119 5.30 0.40 -2.55
C ALA A 119 5.01 0.60 -1.04
N LEU A 120 6.04 0.50 -0.19
CA LEU A 120 5.90 0.83 1.23
C LEU A 120 5.63 2.33 1.41
N GLY A 121 6.28 3.22 0.67
CA GLY A 121 6.03 4.66 0.79
C GLY A 121 4.64 5.10 0.34
N VAL A 122 4.08 4.50 -0.71
CA VAL A 122 2.65 4.66 -1.04
C VAL A 122 1.78 4.25 0.15
N SER A 123 2.13 3.15 0.83
CA SER A 123 1.39 2.68 2.01
C SER A 123 1.53 3.59 3.22
N VAL A 124 2.71 4.17 3.47
CA VAL A 124 2.91 5.21 4.50
C VAL A 124 2.02 6.41 4.22
N GLY A 125 1.98 6.88 2.96
CA GLY A 125 1.10 7.97 2.54
C GLY A 125 -0.39 7.67 2.80
N TYR A 126 -0.81 6.43 2.52
CA TYR A 126 -2.14 5.94 2.86
C TYR A 126 -2.39 5.95 4.37
N PHE A 127 -1.51 5.35 5.18
CA PHE A 127 -1.69 5.29 6.64
C PHE A 127 -1.77 6.69 7.26
N ILE A 128 -0.99 7.66 6.77
CA ILE A 128 -1.09 9.07 7.21
C ILE A 128 -2.46 9.66 6.88
N ALA A 129 -2.93 9.48 5.64
CA ALA A 129 -4.21 10.02 5.20
C ALA A 129 -5.38 9.39 5.98
N ASP A 130 -5.37 8.06 6.13
CA ASP A 130 -6.42 7.32 6.84
C ASP A 130 -6.43 7.63 8.34
N LEU A 131 -5.26 7.70 8.98
CA LEU A 131 -5.15 8.10 10.38
C LEU A 131 -5.64 9.54 10.60
N GLY A 132 -5.34 10.46 9.67
CA GLY A 132 -5.87 11.82 9.67
C GLY A 132 -7.41 11.85 9.62
N MET A 133 -8.02 11.01 8.78
CA MET A 133 -9.47 10.85 8.70
C MET A 133 -10.04 10.28 10.01
N ILE A 134 -9.43 9.21 10.55
CA ILE A 134 -9.85 8.59 11.81
C ILE A 134 -9.85 9.62 12.94
N PHE A 135 -8.79 10.42 13.09
CA PHE A 135 -8.74 11.46 14.11
C PHE A 135 -9.77 12.57 13.89
N TRP A 136 -9.95 13.02 12.64
CA TRP A 136 -10.89 14.10 12.33
C TRP A 136 -12.34 13.73 12.62
N PHE A 137 -12.71 12.47 12.42
CA PHE A 137 -14.07 11.96 12.63
C PHE A 137 -14.19 11.04 13.84
N PHE A 138 -13.22 11.03 14.75
CA PHE A 138 -13.23 10.17 15.94
C PHE A 138 -14.45 10.48 16.82
N PRO A 139 -15.16 9.48 17.37
CA PRO A 139 -14.96 8.02 17.25
C PRO A 139 -15.78 7.36 16.13
N SER A 140 -16.32 8.14 15.18
CA SER A 140 -17.30 7.64 14.20
C SER A 140 -16.71 6.70 13.14
N LEU A 141 -15.42 6.82 12.82
CA LEU A 141 -14.74 5.97 11.83
C LEU A 141 -14.03 4.76 12.44
N GLY A 142 -13.84 4.72 13.76
CA GLY A 142 -13.14 3.65 14.45
C GLY A 142 -12.90 3.97 15.92
N GLY A 143 -12.81 2.93 16.75
CA GLY A 143 -12.46 3.04 18.16
C GLY A 143 -10.95 3.17 18.39
N TYR A 144 -10.54 3.11 19.66
CA TYR A 144 -9.14 3.20 20.06
C TYR A 144 -8.28 2.08 19.47
N GLU A 145 -8.85 0.90 19.29
CA GLU A 145 -8.21 -0.25 18.65
C GLU A 145 -7.79 0.05 17.20
N TYR A 146 -8.62 0.78 16.44
CA TYR A 146 -8.28 1.19 15.07
C TYR A 146 -7.15 2.21 15.08
N VAL A 147 -7.20 3.19 15.98
CA VAL A 147 -6.16 4.23 16.11
C VAL A 147 -4.81 3.59 16.44
N ILE A 148 -4.77 2.71 17.45
CA ILE A 148 -3.54 2.04 17.88
C ILE A 148 -3.01 1.16 16.76
N HIS A 149 -3.88 0.39 16.10
CA HIS A 149 -3.49 -0.45 14.97
C HIS A 149 -2.85 0.39 13.84
N HIS A 150 -3.51 1.47 13.39
CA HIS A 150 -3.00 2.30 12.30
C HIS A 150 -1.70 3.02 12.68
N LEU A 151 -1.54 3.44 13.94
CA LEU A 151 -0.31 4.06 14.41
C LEU A 151 0.86 3.07 14.43
N LEU A 152 0.65 1.86 14.94
CA LEU A 152 1.66 0.80 14.95
C LEU A 152 2.05 0.40 13.52
N SER A 153 1.06 0.21 12.65
CA SER A 153 1.28 -0.09 11.22
C SER A 153 2.04 1.04 10.54
N LEU A 154 1.68 2.30 10.77
CA LEU A 154 2.38 3.47 10.22
C LEU A 154 3.85 3.48 10.63
N VAL A 155 4.14 3.31 11.92
CA VAL A 155 5.52 3.33 12.43
C VAL A 155 6.32 2.16 11.87
N ALA A 156 5.77 0.95 11.86
CA ALA A 156 6.46 -0.24 11.37
C ALA A 156 6.77 -0.15 9.85
N VAL A 157 5.78 0.25 9.05
CA VAL A 157 5.93 0.39 7.59
C VAL A 157 6.86 1.55 7.25
N ALA A 158 6.76 2.69 7.95
CA ALA A 158 7.66 3.82 7.74
C ALA A 158 9.10 3.50 8.12
N PHE A 159 9.31 2.77 9.23
CA PHE A 159 10.63 2.30 9.62
C PHE A 159 11.24 1.42 8.53
N SER A 160 10.54 0.38 8.09
CA SER A 160 11.04 -0.55 7.07
C SER A 160 11.30 0.11 5.70
N MET A 161 10.48 1.10 5.35
CA MET A 161 10.70 1.92 4.15
C MET A 161 11.96 2.79 4.26
N LEU A 162 12.14 3.50 5.37
CA LEU A 162 13.24 4.47 5.53
C LEU A 162 14.59 3.81 5.78
N SER A 163 14.62 2.70 6.53
CA SER A 163 15.86 1.97 6.80
C SER A 163 16.23 1.04 5.65
N GLY A 164 15.26 0.62 4.83
CA GLY A 164 15.46 -0.45 3.85
C GLY A 164 15.53 -1.85 4.50
N GLU A 165 15.32 -1.94 5.81
CA GLU A 165 15.46 -3.17 6.58
C GLU A 165 14.11 -3.81 6.90
N GLY A 166 14.10 -5.13 7.06
CA GLY A 166 12.92 -5.91 7.45
C GLY A 166 11.80 -5.96 6.39
N GLN A 167 12.04 -5.46 5.17
CA GLN A 167 10.99 -5.32 4.15
C GLN A 167 10.28 -6.65 3.84
N LEU A 168 11.00 -7.77 3.78
CA LEU A 168 10.40 -9.10 3.60
C LEU A 168 9.30 -9.35 4.64
N TYR A 169 9.61 -9.20 5.93
CA TYR A 169 8.66 -9.45 7.00
C TYR A 169 7.52 -8.44 7.01
N THR A 170 7.80 -7.17 6.71
CA THR A 170 6.77 -6.16 6.52
C THR A 170 5.79 -6.56 5.42
N TYR A 171 6.28 -7.06 4.27
CA TYR A 171 5.41 -7.56 3.21
C TYR A 171 4.64 -8.83 3.58
N MET A 172 5.27 -9.77 4.30
CA MET A 172 4.57 -10.95 4.79
C MET A 172 3.39 -10.56 5.68
N VAL A 173 3.58 -9.59 6.59
CA VAL A 173 2.49 -9.05 7.43
C VAL A 173 1.45 -8.33 6.58
N LEU A 174 1.85 -7.53 5.58
CA LEU A 174 0.92 -6.78 4.72
C LEU A 174 0.06 -7.66 3.81
N ILE A 175 0.38 -8.94 3.60
CA ILE A 175 -0.52 -9.91 2.95
C ILE A 175 -1.82 -10.06 3.75
N SER A 176 -1.82 -9.83 5.06
CA SER A 176 -3.03 -9.88 5.89
C SER A 176 -4.10 -8.84 5.49
N GLU A 177 -3.72 -7.76 4.78
CA GLU A 177 -4.64 -6.78 4.19
C GLU A 177 -5.57 -7.39 3.14
N THR A 178 -5.31 -8.60 2.64
CA THR A 178 -6.22 -9.34 1.74
C THR A 178 -7.65 -9.43 2.29
N THR A 179 -7.82 -9.40 3.61
CA THR A 179 -9.12 -9.47 4.27
C THR A 179 -9.90 -8.14 4.24
N THR A 180 -9.21 -7.00 4.13
CA THR A 180 -9.77 -5.65 4.20
C THR A 180 -10.83 -5.39 3.12
N PRO A 181 -10.63 -5.73 1.82
CA PRO A 181 -11.67 -5.61 0.80
C PRO A 181 -12.94 -6.40 1.14
N GLY A 182 -12.78 -7.60 1.72
CA GLY A 182 -13.89 -8.44 2.15
C GLY A 182 -14.67 -7.80 3.29
N ILE A 183 -13.97 -7.29 4.31
CA ILE A 183 -14.57 -6.60 5.46
C ILE A 183 -15.33 -5.34 5.01
N ASN A 184 -14.75 -4.55 4.10
CA ASN A 184 -15.40 -3.36 3.54
C ASN A 184 -16.63 -3.71 2.69
N LEU A 185 -16.55 -4.76 1.86
CA LEU A 185 -17.70 -5.26 1.11
C LEU A 185 -18.83 -5.72 2.04
N ARG A 186 -18.50 -6.38 3.15
CA ARG A 186 -19.48 -6.77 4.16
C ARG A 186 -20.24 -5.56 4.71
N TRP A 187 -19.51 -4.50 5.02
CA TRP A 187 -20.10 -3.25 5.49
C TRP A 187 -20.98 -2.60 4.42
N TYR A 188 -20.56 -2.57 3.15
CA TYR A 188 -21.40 -2.04 2.07
C TYR A 188 -22.71 -2.82 1.91
N LEU A 189 -22.65 -4.15 2.00
CA LEU A 189 -23.84 -4.99 1.97
C LEU A 189 -24.77 -4.69 3.15
N ASP A 190 -24.22 -4.46 4.35
CA ASP A 190 -25.01 -4.05 5.52
C ASP A 190 -25.65 -2.67 5.34
N ALA A 191 -24.87 -1.67 4.91
CA ALA A 191 -25.35 -0.32 4.63
C ALA A 191 -26.44 -0.29 3.54
N ALA A 192 -26.44 -1.27 2.63
CA ALA A 192 -27.48 -1.46 1.63
C ALA A 192 -28.69 -2.30 2.10
N GLY A 193 -28.74 -2.71 3.37
CA GLY A 193 -29.81 -3.53 3.94
C GLY A 193 -29.77 -5.01 3.54
N MET A 194 -28.63 -5.49 3.03
CA MET A 194 -28.47 -6.83 2.44
C MET A 194 -27.90 -7.89 3.40
N LYS A 195 -27.95 -7.66 4.73
CA LYS A 195 -27.45 -8.60 5.76
C LYS A 195 -27.97 -10.04 5.65
N LYS A 196 -29.21 -10.22 5.17
CA LYS A 196 -29.86 -11.54 5.02
C LYS A 196 -29.60 -12.21 3.66
N SER A 197 -28.81 -11.59 2.80
CA SER A 197 -28.55 -12.10 1.45
C SER A 197 -27.53 -13.25 1.44
N LYS A 198 -27.59 -14.11 0.42
CA LYS A 198 -26.55 -15.11 0.16
C LYS A 198 -25.17 -14.48 -0.06
N ALA A 199 -25.12 -13.30 -0.68
CA ALA A 199 -23.89 -12.55 -0.90
C ALA A 199 -23.19 -12.20 0.42
N TYR A 200 -23.94 -11.77 1.43
CA TYR A 200 -23.40 -11.46 2.77
C TYR A 200 -22.85 -12.71 3.48
N LEU A 201 -23.49 -13.87 3.30
CA LEU A 201 -22.98 -15.15 3.83
C LEU A 201 -21.69 -15.58 3.13
N ILE A 202 -21.69 -15.60 1.79
CA ILE A 202 -20.53 -16.00 0.97
C ILE A 202 -19.34 -15.10 1.27
N ASN A 203 -19.56 -13.79 1.34
CA ASN A 203 -18.52 -12.82 1.72
C ASN A 203 -17.91 -13.16 3.10
N GLY A 204 -18.72 -13.53 4.08
CA GLY A 204 -18.23 -13.96 5.40
C GLY A 204 -17.32 -15.19 5.34
N VAL A 205 -17.69 -16.19 4.53
CA VAL A 205 -16.87 -17.39 4.31
C VAL A 205 -15.55 -17.03 3.62
N VAL A 206 -15.59 -16.18 2.61
CA VAL A 206 -14.39 -15.73 1.89
C VAL A 206 -13.43 -14.98 2.82
N ILE A 207 -13.93 -14.07 3.67
CA ILE A 207 -13.11 -13.37 4.67
C ILE A 207 -12.44 -14.37 5.60
N PHE A 208 -13.18 -15.36 6.10
CA PHE A 208 -12.63 -16.38 7.01
C PHE A 208 -11.50 -17.18 6.37
N ILE A 209 -11.68 -17.64 5.13
CA ILE A 209 -10.65 -18.38 4.39
C ILE A 209 -9.44 -17.48 4.12
N ALA A 210 -9.65 -16.25 3.65
CA ALA A 210 -8.59 -15.30 3.37
C ALA A 210 -7.79 -14.95 4.64
N TRP A 211 -8.46 -14.80 5.78
CA TRP A 211 -7.82 -14.58 7.07
C TRP A 211 -6.96 -15.78 7.48
N LEU A 212 -7.48 -17.00 7.37
CA LEU A 212 -6.75 -18.23 7.72
C LEU A 212 -5.48 -18.37 6.88
N VAL A 213 -5.59 -18.21 5.56
CA VAL A 213 -4.45 -18.30 4.64
C VAL A 213 -3.45 -17.18 4.89
N GLY A 214 -3.92 -15.93 5.01
CA GLY A 214 -3.06 -14.78 5.24
C GLY A 214 -2.25 -14.89 6.54
N GLN A 215 -2.86 -15.40 7.61
CA GLN A 215 -2.16 -15.58 8.89
C GLN A 215 -1.11 -16.70 8.86
N VAL A 216 -1.36 -17.80 8.16
CA VAL A 216 -0.36 -18.86 7.99
C VAL A 216 0.85 -18.36 7.20
N ILE A 217 0.64 -17.43 6.26
CA ILE A 217 1.73 -16.84 5.47
C ILE A 217 2.50 -15.76 6.25
N ALA A 218 1.82 -15.02 7.13
CA ALA A 218 2.40 -13.90 7.87
C ALA A 218 3.21 -14.33 9.12
N VAL A 219 3.17 -15.60 9.51
CA VAL A 219 3.85 -16.19 10.68
C VAL A 219 4.99 -17.09 10.22
#